data_AF-A0A958GHK6-F1
#
_entry.id   AF-A0A958GHK6-F1
#
_cell.length_a   1.000
_cell.length_b   1.000
_cell.length_c   1.000
_cell.angle_alpha   90.00
_cell.angle_beta   90.00
_cell.angle_gamma   90.00
#
_symmetry.space_group_name_H-M   'P 1'
#
loop_
_entity.id
_entity.type
_entity.pdbx_description
1 polymer ?
#
loop_
_entity_poly.entity_id
_entity_poly.type
_entity_poly.pdbx_seq_one_letter_code
_entity_poly.pdbx_strand_id
1 'polypeptide(L)'
;MTVYSEKNNIVLGITGSIACYKAAELARRYVRDGFNVRVVFSTGAEQFITPMTFSAITNNEVMTSFHQENGGGIGHIEIADWADAVVVAPASADFIAKYAHGIADNPLLAVLLATKSPVLLAPAMNVNMWEHPATQHNVEVLRSRGVQFNEPGEGQLACGWHGRGRMAEPWDIYHYTNRVLAKPDYSGKRILVVTGPTREQIDPVRFISNRSSGKMGVALAREAFRRGAEVTVIHGPVKVKLPSGVVRVPVVSAQDMHDATLAAAFPTDGQSPDIVIMAAAVSDFRPRDPSDVKL
;
A
#
# COMPACT_ATOMS: atom_id res chain seq x y z
N MET A 1 -16.74 -3.29 4.80
CA MET A 1 -17.15 -4.67 4.50
C MET A 1 -15.86 -5.44 4.35
N THR A 2 -15.57 -6.34 5.28
CA THR A 2 -14.34 -7.13 5.28
C THR A 2 -14.41 -8.14 4.14
N VAL A 3 -13.36 -8.21 3.33
CA VAL A 3 -13.33 -9.06 2.12
C VAL A 3 -13.05 -10.53 2.45
N TYR A 4 -12.55 -10.83 3.64
CA TYR A 4 -12.23 -12.19 4.08
C TYR A 4 -13.38 -12.81 4.84
N SER A 5 -13.69 -14.08 4.52
CA SER A 5 -14.64 -14.90 5.27
C SER A 5 -14.07 -15.42 6.59
N GLU A 6 -12.75 -15.44 6.73
CA GLU A 6 -12.02 -15.85 7.93
C GLU A 6 -11.20 -14.69 8.51
N LYS A 7 -10.94 -14.77 9.82
CA LYS A 7 -10.22 -13.74 10.56
C LYS A 7 -8.72 -13.95 10.39
N ASN A 8 -8.10 -13.26 9.44
CA ASN A 8 -6.65 -13.35 9.21
C ASN A 8 -5.86 -12.77 10.41
N ASN A 9 -4.79 -13.47 10.76
CA ASN A 9 -3.82 -13.13 11.80
C ASN A 9 -2.65 -12.33 11.18
N ILE A 10 -2.40 -11.14 11.70
CA ILE A 10 -1.34 -10.24 11.23
C ILE A 10 -0.33 -10.02 12.34
N VAL A 11 0.93 -10.30 12.04
CA VAL A 11 2.04 -9.81 12.87
C VAL A 11 2.46 -8.45 12.33
N LEU A 12 2.31 -7.41 13.15
CA LEU A 12 2.79 -6.06 12.84
C LEU A 12 4.14 -5.82 13.51
N GLY A 13 5.21 -5.86 12.71
CA GLY A 13 6.55 -5.49 13.12
C GLY A 13 6.76 -3.98 13.10
N ILE A 14 7.37 -3.43 14.15
CA ILE A 14 7.66 -1.99 14.25
C ILE A 14 9.16 -1.81 14.50
N THR A 15 9.79 -0.96 13.68
CA THR A 15 11.24 -0.71 13.77
C THR A 15 11.56 0.74 14.14
N GLY A 16 12.81 1.02 14.52
CA GLY A 16 13.23 2.37 14.92
C GLY A 16 13.14 3.40 13.79
N SER A 17 12.06 4.18 13.77
CA SER A 17 11.85 5.29 12.82
C SER A 17 10.84 6.28 13.38
N ILE A 18 10.99 7.55 13.02
CA ILE A 18 10.00 8.60 13.36
C ILE A 18 8.60 8.28 12.84
N ALA A 19 8.48 7.42 11.81
CA ALA A 19 7.20 7.01 11.24
C ALA A 19 6.40 6.02 12.12
N CYS A 20 6.89 5.61 13.29
CA CYS A 20 6.18 4.72 14.22
C CYS A 20 4.75 5.19 14.56
N TYR A 21 4.49 6.51 14.59
CA TYR A 21 3.13 7.02 14.85
C TYR A 21 2.12 6.59 13.76
N LYS A 22 2.56 6.42 12.50
CA LYS A 22 1.72 5.92 11.40
C LYS A 22 1.34 4.45 11.61
N ALA A 23 2.20 3.68 12.27
CA ALA A 23 1.93 2.27 12.57
C ALA A 23 0.73 2.10 13.52
N ALA A 24 0.49 3.07 14.43
CA ALA A 24 -0.68 3.05 15.31
C ALA A 24 -2.00 3.21 14.51
N GLU A 25 -2.02 4.10 13.50
CA GLU A 25 -3.18 4.22 12.60
C GLU A 25 -3.39 2.93 11.79
N LEU A 26 -2.29 2.32 11.31
CA LEU A 26 -2.33 1.06 10.58
C LEU A 26 -2.90 -0.08 11.45
N ALA A 27 -2.41 -0.23 12.68
CA ALA A 27 -2.91 -1.21 13.64
C ALA A 27 -4.41 -1.03 13.92
N ARG A 28 -4.85 0.21 14.19
CA ARG A 28 -6.27 0.52 14.40
C ARG A 28 -7.12 0.14 13.19
N ARG A 29 -6.60 0.39 11.99
CA ARG A 29 -7.26 0.04 10.74
C ARG A 29 -7.39 -1.46 10.54
N TYR A 30 -6.35 -2.26 10.82
CA TYR A 30 -6.45 -3.71 10.81
C TYR A 30 -7.51 -4.22 11.79
N VAL A 31 -7.46 -3.78 13.05
CA VAL A 31 -8.44 -4.20 14.06
C VAL A 31 -9.87 -3.82 13.67
N ARG A 32 -10.09 -2.59 13.20
CA ARG A 32 -11.41 -2.11 12.74
C ARG A 32 -11.94 -2.94 11.58
N ASP A 33 -11.07 -3.34 10.66
CA ASP A 33 -11.43 -4.16 9.51
C ASP A 33 -11.38 -5.66 9.86
N GLY A 34 -11.34 -6.02 11.15
CA GLY A 34 -11.59 -7.37 11.66
C GLY A 34 -10.36 -8.28 11.79
N PHE A 35 -9.16 -7.83 11.42
CA PHE A 35 -7.94 -8.63 11.56
C PHE A 35 -7.59 -8.87 13.03
N ASN A 36 -6.98 -10.02 13.32
CA ASN A 36 -6.35 -10.26 14.61
C ASN A 36 -4.89 -9.81 14.54
N VAL A 37 -4.44 -8.92 15.44
CA VAL A 37 -3.13 -8.27 15.30
C VAL A 37 -2.27 -8.49 16.54
N ARG A 38 -1.12 -9.14 16.36
CA ARG A 38 -0.04 -9.19 17.36
C ARG A 38 1.08 -8.27 16.91
N VAL A 39 1.66 -7.51 17.84
CA VAL A 39 2.68 -6.50 17.51
C VAL A 39 4.02 -6.93 18.09
N VAL A 40 5.07 -6.80 17.29
CA VAL A 40 6.44 -7.14 17.70
C VAL A 40 7.34 -5.95 17.43
N PHE A 41 8.04 -5.49 18.46
CA PHE A 41 8.95 -4.36 18.35
C PHE A 41 10.36 -4.86 18.06
N SER A 42 11.10 -4.11 17.23
CA SER A 42 12.55 -4.12 17.28
C SER A 42 13.03 -3.29 18.49
N THR A 43 14.26 -3.51 18.93
CA THR A 43 14.90 -2.71 19.98
C THR A 43 14.86 -1.20 19.72
N GLY A 44 14.96 -0.76 18.46
CA GLY A 44 14.92 0.65 18.11
C GLY A 44 13.51 1.29 18.18
N ALA A 45 12.44 0.50 18.16
CA ALA A 45 11.07 1.02 18.11
C ALA A 45 10.64 1.66 19.45
N GLU A 46 11.10 1.09 20.57
CA GLU A 46 10.76 1.54 21.92
C GLU A 46 11.21 2.97 22.22
N GLN A 47 12.18 3.50 21.45
CA GLN A 47 12.62 4.89 21.56
C GLN A 47 11.65 5.89 20.91
N PHE A 48 10.77 5.45 20.00
CA PHE A 48 9.86 6.32 19.25
C PHE A 48 8.42 6.22 19.69
N ILE A 49 8.00 5.04 20.17
CA ILE A 49 6.61 4.79 20.58
C ILE A 49 6.60 3.72 21.66
N THR A 50 5.64 3.78 22.58
CA THR A 50 5.55 2.83 23.68
C THR A 50 4.70 1.61 23.30
N PRO A 51 5.04 0.40 23.81
CA PRO A 51 4.22 -0.79 23.62
C PRO A 51 2.75 -0.61 24.03
N MET A 52 2.51 0.15 25.10
CA MET A 52 1.17 0.42 25.64
C MET A 52 0.17 0.94 24.59
N THR A 53 0.62 1.80 23.66
CA THR A 53 -0.24 2.30 22.57
C THR A 53 -0.79 1.15 21.73
N PHE A 54 0.03 0.16 21.40
CA PHE A 54 -0.38 -0.96 20.57
C PHE A 54 -1.18 -1.99 21.34
N SER A 55 -0.81 -2.28 22.59
CA SER A 55 -1.61 -3.17 23.45
C SER A 55 -3.05 -2.69 23.58
N ALA A 56 -3.26 -1.38 23.75
CA ALA A 56 -4.58 -0.78 23.84
C ALA A 56 -5.38 -0.83 22.53
N ILE A 57 -4.69 -0.78 21.38
CA ILE A 57 -5.33 -0.82 20.06
C ILE A 57 -5.68 -2.26 19.64
N THR A 58 -4.77 -3.19 19.86
CA THR A 58 -4.89 -4.57 19.35
C THR A 58 -5.49 -5.54 20.34
N ASN A 59 -5.58 -5.15 21.62
CA ASN A 59 -5.99 -6.01 22.72
C ASN A 59 -5.13 -7.28 22.83
N ASN A 60 -3.85 -7.18 22.48
CA ASN A 60 -2.83 -8.23 22.60
C ASN A 60 -1.56 -7.63 23.22
N GLU A 61 -0.82 -8.43 23.97
CA GLU A 61 0.50 -8.02 24.45
C GLU A 61 1.47 -7.78 23.29
N VAL A 62 2.34 -6.77 23.43
CA VAL A 62 3.37 -6.44 22.45
C VAL A 62 4.66 -7.16 22.83
N MET A 63 5.23 -7.92 21.91
CA MET A 63 6.51 -8.59 22.13
C MET A 63 7.66 -7.62 21.90
N THR A 64 8.45 -7.35 22.93
CA THR A 64 9.63 -6.47 22.88
C THR A 64 10.94 -7.22 23.09
N SER A 65 10.92 -8.34 23.80
CA SER A 65 12.11 -9.14 24.12
C SER A 65 11.87 -10.64 23.93
N PHE A 66 12.95 -11.43 23.88
CA PHE A 66 12.87 -12.90 23.82
C PHE A 66 12.33 -13.50 25.12
N HIS A 67 12.50 -12.79 26.24
CA HIS A 67 12.06 -13.22 27.55
C HIS A 67 10.63 -12.74 27.77
N GLN A 68 9.69 -13.66 27.83
CA GLN A 68 8.37 -13.39 28.41
C GLN A 68 8.45 -13.60 29.91
N GLU A 69 7.97 -12.66 30.71
CA GLU A 69 7.94 -12.77 32.18
C GLU A 69 7.12 -14.00 32.65
N ASN A 70 6.25 -14.54 31.80
CA ASN A 70 5.39 -15.69 32.08
C ASN A 70 5.96 -17.08 31.69
N GLY A 71 7.26 -17.20 31.39
CA GLY A 71 7.95 -18.51 31.33
C GLY A 71 7.71 -19.39 30.10
N GLY A 72 7.05 -18.91 29.05
CA GLY A 72 6.83 -19.65 27.80
C GLY A 72 7.98 -19.49 26.80
N GLY A 73 8.98 -20.37 26.81
CA GLY A 73 10.21 -20.27 26.01
C GLY A 73 10.11 -20.39 24.48
N ILE A 74 8.95 -20.17 23.84
CA ILE A 74 8.73 -20.37 22.38
C ILE A 74 7.98 -19.19 21.72
N GLY A 75 7.97 -18.00 22.34
CA GLY A 75 7.12 -16.88 21.89
C GLY A 75 7.29 -16.44 20.43
N HIS A 76 8.51 -16.41 19.89
CA HIS A 76 8.74 -15.95 18.51
C HIS A 76 8.37 -17.00 17.45
N ILE A 77 8.56 -18.30 17.74
CA ILE A 77 8.15 -19.37 16.81
C ILE A 77 6.63 -19.48 16.79
N GLU A 78 5.96 -19.41 17.95
CA GLU A 78 4.50 -19.41 18.02
C GLU A 78 3.92 -18.23 17.23
N ILE A 79 4.47 -17.03 17.40
CA ILE A 79 4.04 -15.84 16.64
C ILE A 79 4.27 -16.03 15.14
N ALA A 80 5.39 -16.65 14.74
CA ALA A 80 5.72 -16.91 13.35
C ALA A 80 4.77 -17.91 12.68
N ASP A 81 4.41 -19.00 13.39
CA ASP A 81 3.46 -20.02 12.92
C ASP A 81 2.00 -19.53 12.97
N TRP A 82 1.69 -18.59 13.88
CA TRP A 82 0.35 -18.00 14.03
C TRP A 82 -0.01 -17.00 12.91
N ALA A 83 0.99 -16.35 12.32
CA ALA A 83 0.78 -15.29 11.35
C ALA A 83 0.24 -15.82 10.00
N ASP A 84 -0.78 -15.19 9.42
CA ASP A 84 -1.12 -15.35 8.00
C ASP A 84 -0.34 -14.39 7.10
N ALA A 85 0.14 -13.28 7.68
CA ALA A 85 1.12 -12.39 7.07
C ALA A 85 1.93 -11.63 8.15
N VAL A 86 3.18 -11.31 7.81
CA VAL A 86 4.02 -10.43 8.62
C VAL A 86 4.21 -9.10 7.90
N VAL A 87 3.80 -8.00 8.53
CA VAL A 87 3.91 -6.64 7.99
C VAL A 87 4.88 -5.85 8.87
N VAL A 88 5.98 -5.35 8.32
CA VAL A 88 6.90 -4.48 9.06
C VAL A 88 6.75 -3.04 8.59
N ALA A 89 6.23 -2.19 9.47
CA ALA A 89 5.86 -0.83 9.15
C ALA A 89 5.96 0.06 10.40
N PRO A 90 6.94 0.97 10.49
CA PRO A 90 8.02 1.21 9.51
C PRO A 90 9.08 0.09 9.51
N ALA A 91 9.75 -0.09 8.36
CA ALA A 91 10.99 -0.86 8.22
C ALA A 91 12.19 0.09 8.01
N SER A 92 13.07 0.18 9.01
CA SER A 92 14.28 1.02 8.97
C SER A 92 15.38 0.39 8.12
N ALA A 93 16.37 1.19 7.71
CA ALA A 93 17.51 0.69 6.93
C ALA A 93 18.32 -0.38 7.68
N ASP A 94 18.56 -0.17 8.98
CA ASP A 94 19.24 -1.13 9.86
C ASP A 94 18.51 -2.48 9.87
N PHE A 95 17.19 -2.44 10.05
CA PHE A 95 16.37 -3.64 10.06
C PHE A 95 16.41 -4.39 8.72
N ILE A 96 16.27 -3.65 7.59
CA ILE A 96 16.34 -4.23 6.24
C ILE A 96 17.70 -4.89 6.01
N ALA A 97 18.80 -4.25 6.43
CA ALA A 97 20.13 -4.82 6.30
C ALA A 97 20.28 -6.11 7.11
N LYS A 98 19.89 -6.10 8.39
CA LYS A 98 19.96 -7.29 9.24
C LYS A 98 19.15 -8.45 8.68
N TYR A 99 17.92 -8.18 8.22
CA TYR A 99 17.07 -9.21 7.64
C TYR A 99 17.65 -9.77 6.33
N ALA A 100 18.17 -8.92 5.45
CA ALA A 100 18.83 -9.35 4.21
C ALA A 100 20.02 -10.29 4.47
N HIS A 101 20.73 -10.09 5.57
CA HIS A 101 21.88 -10.90 5.97
C HIS A 101 21.57 -12.03 6.96
N GLY A 102 20.30 -12.28 7.28
CA GLY A 102 19.91 -13.39 8.16
C GLY A 102 20.31 -13.21 9.63
N ILE A 103 20.48 -11.96 10.08
CA ILE A 103 20.74 -11.65 11.49
C ILE A 103 19.42 -11.71 12.26
N ALA A 104 19.42 -12.38 13.42
CA ALA A 104 18.24 -12.54 14.29
C ALA A 104 18.54 -12.13 15.74
N ASP A 105 19.05 -10.92 15.92
CA ASP A 105 19.46 -10.36 17.22
C ASP A 105 18.31 -9.78 18.06
N ASN A 106 17.07 -9.79 17.54
CA ASN A 106 15.87 -9.35 18.23
C ASN A 106 14.65 -10.20 17.84
N PRO A 107 13.57 -10.18 18.64
CA PRO A 107 12.39 -11.03 18.41
C PRO A 107 11.76 -10.86 17.03
N LEU A 108 11.67 -9.63 16.52
CA LEU A 108 11.05 -9.37 15.22
C LEU A 108 11.84 -10.01 14.08
N LEU A 109 13.18 -9.92 14.10
CA LEU A 109 14.02 -10.61 13.10
C LEU A 109 13.94 -12.13 13.25
N ALA A 110 13.87 -12.66 14.47
CA ALA A 110 13.70 -14.10 14.71
C ALA A 110 12.36 -14.61 14.17
N VAL A 111 11.25 -13.88 14.37
CA VAL A 111 9.95 -14.17 13.76
C VAL A 111 10.07 -14.23 12.23
N LEU A 112 10.76 -13.26 11.62
CA LEU A 112 10.92 -13.20 10.17
C LEU A 112 11.75 -14.33 9.56
N LEU A 113 12.71 -14.89 10.30
CA LEU A 113 13.46 -16.06 9.84
C LEU A 113 12.68 -17.37 10.02
N ALA A 114 11.75 -17.41 10.98
CA ALA A 114 10.96 -18.59 11.28
C ALA A 114 9.65 -18.68 10.46
N THR A 115 9.08 -17.54 10.07
CA THR A 115 7.77 -17.50 9.42
C THR A 115 7.79 -18.12 8.03
N LYS A 116 6.72 -18.86 7.70
CA LYS A 116 6.43 -19.34 6.34
C LYS A 116 5.44 -18.44 5.61
N SER A 117 4.91 -17.46 6.33
CA SER A 117 3.87 -16.56 5.86
C SER A 117 4.49 -15.43 5.05
N PRO A 118 3.75 -14.87 4.09
CA PRO A 118 4.29 -13.82 3.25
C PRO A 118 4.62 -12.56 4.08
N VAL A 119 5.73 -11.92 3.69
CA VAL A 119 6.29 -10.76 4.39
C VAL A 119 6.13 -9.50 3.54
N LEU A 120 5.61 -8.44 4.14
CA LEU A 120 5.52 -7.10 3.55
C LEU A 120 6.33 -6.10 4.37
N LEU A 121 7.28 -5.42 3.73
CA LEU A 121 8.03 -4.32 4.34
C LEU A 121 7.53 -2.97 3.81
N ALA A 122 7.36 -2.01 4.70
CA ALA A 122 7.08 -0.60 4.38
C ALA A 122 8.29 0.26 4.82
N PRO A 123 9.26 0.49 3.92
CA PRO A 123 10.49 1.22 4.26
C PRO A 123 10.23 2.65 4.72
N ALA A 124 11.01 3.11 5.69
CA ALA A 124 10.93 4.47 6.20
C ALA A 124 12.30 4.99 6.64
N MET A 125 12.91 5.86 5.83
CA MET A 125 14.25 6.41 6.08
C MET A 125 14.49 7.70 5.29
N ASN A 126 15.64 8.34 5.52
CA ASN A 126 16.05 9.48 4.71
C ASN A 126 16.26 9.07 3.22
N VAL A 127 16.04 10.00 2.29
CA VAL A 127 16.20 9.74 0.84
C VAL A 127 17.58 9.20 0.46
N ASN A 128 18.65 9.76 1.02
CA ASN A 128 20.01 9.30 0.75
C ASN A 128 20.25 7.91 1.33
N MET A 129 19.62 7.57 2.46
CA MET A 129 19.68 6.22 3.01
C MET A 129 18.93 5.22 2.14
N TRP A 130 17.77 5.63 1.59
CA TRP A 130 16.98 4.79 0.69
C TRP A 130 17.74 4.54 -0.62
N GLU A 131 18.24 5.59 -1.26
CA GLU A 131 18.96 5.52 -2.53
C GLU A 131 20.38 4.94 -2.40
N HIS A 132 20.89 4.78 -1.17
CA HIS A 132 22.21 4.23 -0.94
C HIS A 132 22.35 2.83 -1.58
N PRO A 133 23.45 2.54 -2.32
CA PRO A 133 23.63 1.26 -3.00
C PRO A 133 23.50 0.04 -2.09
N ALA A 134 23.99 0.13 -0.84
CA ALA A 134 23.85 -0.96 0.13
C ALA A 134 22.38 -1.24 0.49
N THR A 135 21.56 -0.20 0.68
CA THR A 135 20.14 -0.36 0.98
C THR A 135 19.41 -0.97 -0.21
N GLN A 136 19.67 -0.47 -1.42
CA GLN A 136 19.07 -1.01 -2.64
C GLN A 136 19.49 -2.47 -2.89
N HIS A 137 20.75 -2.82 -2.62
CA HIS A 137 21.20 -4.21 -2.68
C HIS A 137 20.45 -5.11 -1.68
N ASN A 138 20.28 -4.66 -0.44
CA ASN A 138 19.54 -5.41 0.58
C ASN A 138 18.06 -5.59 0.21
N VAL A 139 17.44 -4.55 -0.36
CA VAL A 139 16.06 -4.63 -0.89
C VAL A 139 15.98 -5.68 -1.98
N GLU A 140 16.93 -5.70 -2.91
CA GLU A 140 16.95 -6.69 -4.01
C GLU A 140 17.15 -8.11 -3.50
N VAL A 141 18.07 -8.32 -2.56
CA VAL A 141 18.27 -9.62 -1.89
C VAL A 141 16.96 -10.11 -1.27
N LEU A 142 16.24 -9.25 -0.55
CA LEU A 142 14.99 -9.62 0.08
C LEU A 142 13.86 -9.89 -0.94
N ARG A 143 13.77 -9.08 -2.00
CA ARG A 143 12.82 -9.33 -3.11
C ARG A 143 13.07 -10.69 -3.77
N SER A 144 14.33 -11.04 -4.01
CA SER A 144 14.70 -12.34 -4.58
C SER A 144 14.27 -13.53 -3.70
N ARG A 145 14.09 -13.29 -2.39
CA ARG A 145 13.58 -14.26 -1.41
C ARG A 145 12.05 -14.22 -1.24
N GLY A 146 11.35 -13.46 -2.08
CA GLY A 146 9.89 -13.35 -2.08
C GLY A 146 9.31 -12.28 -1.16
N VAL A 147 10.15 -11.50 -0.46
CA VAL A 147 9.69 -10.41 0.41
C VAL A 147 9.07 -9.30 -0.44
N GLN A 148 7.85 -8.90 -0.09
CA GLN A 148 7.13 -7.82 -0.76
C GLN A 148 7.48 -6.48 -0.14
N PHE A 149 7.48 -5.43 -0.97
CA PHE A 149 7.75 -4.06 -0.54
C PHE A 149 6.59 -3.15 -0.90
N ASN A 150 6.14 -2.34 0.05
CA ASN A 150 5.39 -1.13 -0.25
C ASN A 150 6.37 0.04 -0.30
N GLU A 151 6.74 0.44 -1.52
CA GLU A 151 7.69 1.51 -1.79
C GLU A 151 7.42 2.78 -0.97
N PRO A 152 8.47 3.48 -0.50
CA PRO A 152 8.29 4.72 0.25
C PRO A 152 7.65 5.80 -0.64
N GLY A 153 6.81 6.62 -0.03
CA GLY A 153 6.21 7.78 -0.67
C GLY A 153 7.22 8.92 -0.87
N GLU A 154 6.85 9.84 -1.74
CA GLU A 154 7.55 11.10 -1.99
C GLU A 154 7.01 12.23 -1.11
N GLY A 155 7.91 13.10 -0.66
CA GLY A 155 7.53 14.35 -0.01
C GLY A 155 8.63 14.92 0.88
N GLN A 156 8.28 15.93 1.67
CA GLN A 156 9.17 16.48 2.67
C GLN A 156 9.37 15.49 3.82
N LEU A 157 10.63 15.24 4.17
CA LEU A 157 11.09 14.36 5.24
C LEU A 157 11.34 15.18 6.51
N ALA A 158 11.31 14.53 7.68
CA ALA A 158 11.51 15.18 8.97
C ALA A 158 12.88 15.89 9.10
N CYS A 159 13.88 15.46 8.32
CA CYS A 159 15.20 16.07 8.25
C CYS A 159 15.29 17.27 7.29
N GLY A 160 14.17 17.74 6.74
CA GLY A 160 14.12 18.90 5.83
C GLY A 160 14.34 18.60 4.35
N TRP A 161 14.66 17.36 3.98
CA TRP A 161 14.87 16.92 2.60
C TRP A 161 13.55 16.64 1.87
N HIS A 162 13.50 16.82 0.56
CA HIS A 162 12.37 16.42 -0.28
C HIS A 162 12.78 15.23 -1.15
N GLY A 163 12.03 14.13 -1.12
CA GLY A 163 12.35 12.95 -1.92
C GLY A 163 11.64 11.67 -1.48
N ARG A 164 12.04 10.55 -2.07
CA ARG A 164 11.54 9.21 -1.75
C ARG A 164 12.17 8.71 -0.46
N GLY A 165 11.36 8.37 0.54
CA GLY A 165 11.89 7.85 1.81
C GLY A 165 10.87 7.86 2.95
N ARG A 166 9.79 8.63 2.79
CA ARG A 166 8.69 8.65 3.75
C ARG A 166 7.97 7.30 3.72
N MET A 167 7.70 6.73 4.89
CA MET A 167 6.82 5.55 4.99
C MET A 167 5.53 5.79 4.21
N ALA A 168 5.14 4.80 3.40
CA ALA A 168 3.87 4.79 2.70
C ALA A 168 2.71 5.10 3.66
N GLU A 169 1.63 5.68 3.14
CA GLU A 169 0.49 5.99 4.01
C GLU A 169 -0.14 4.70 4.55
N PRO A 170 -0.66 4.68 5.80
CA PRO A 170 -1.27 3.48 6.39
C PRO A 170 -2.32 2.81 5.51
N TRP A 171 -3.11 3.61 4.78
CA TRP A 171 -4.08 3.09 3.82
C TRP A 171 -3.45 2.30 2.68
N ASP A 172 -2.29 2.71 2.21
CA ASP A 172 -1.57 2.05 1.11
C ASP A 172 -0.97 0.73 1.58
N ILE A 173 -0.33 0.73 2.75
CA ILE A 173 0.21 -0.49 3.37
C ILE A 173 -0.91 -1.51 3.62
N TYR A 174 -2.05 -1.04 4.13
CA TYR A 174 -3.24 -1.87 4.30
C TYR A 174 -3.66 -2.56 2.99
N HIS A 175 -3.69 -1.85 1.85
CA HIS A 175 -4.04 -2.46 0.55
C HIS A 175 -3.00 -3.47 0.08
N TYR A 176 -1.71 -3.20 0.30
CA TYR A 176 -0.65 -4.16 0.02
C TYR A 176 -0.77 -5.41 0.90
N THR A 177 -1.07 -5.26 2.19
CA THR A 177 -1.34 -6.41 3.09
C THR A 177 -2.50 -7.25 2.56
N ASN A 178 -3.57 -6.60 2.10
CA ASN A 178 -4.70 -7.29 1.49
C ASN A 178 -4.33 -8.03 0.19
N ARG A 179 -3.44 -7.46 -0.63
CA ARG A 179 -2.92 -8.11 -1.84
C ARG A 179 -2.09 -9.35 -1.48
N VAL A 180 -1.23 -9.23 -0.46
CA VAL A 180 -0.37 -10.33 -0.01
C VAL A 180 -1.16 -11.50 0.55
N LEU A 181 -2.26 -11.24 1.25
CA LEU A 181 -3.17 -12.27 1.78
C LEU A 181 -4.11 -12.87 0.73
N ALA A 182 -4.22 -12.25 -0.45
CA ALA A 182 -5.14 -12.68 -1.48
C ALA A 182 -4.55 -13.83 -2.30
N LYS A 183 -5.43 -14.70 -2.80
CA LYS A 183 -5.07 -15.60 -3.89
C LYS A 183 -4.73 -14.74 -5.13
N PRO A 184 -3.53 -14.86 -5.71
CA PRO A 184 -3.08 -14.01 -6.80
C PRO A 184 -3.55 -14.55 -8.16
N ASP A 185 -4.86 -14.81 -8.32
CA ASP A 185 -5.41 -15.44 -9.52
C ASP A 185 -5.46 -14.51 -10.75
N TYR A 186 -5.17 -13.22 -10.58
CA TYR A 186 -4.93 -12.25 -11.66
C TYR A 186 -3.44 -11.90 -11.81
N SER A 187 -2.53 -12.67 -11.21
CA SER A 187 -1.08 -12.48 -11.43
C SER A 187 -0.75 -12.58 -12.93
N GLY A 188 0.08 -11.65 -13.42
CA GLY A 188 0.45 -11.54 -14.83
C GLY A 188 -0.66 -10.99 -15.74
N LYS A 189 -1.81 -10.59 -15.19
CA LYS A 189 -2.88 -9.93 -15.95
C LYS A 189 -2.75 -8.42 -15.90
N ARG A 190 -2.89 -7.77 -17.06
CA ARG A 190 -2.99 -6.32 -17.20
C ARG A 190 -4.46 -5.93 -17.30
N ILE A 191 -4.92 -5.09 -16.37
CA ILE A 191 -6.32 -4.66 -16.30
C ILE A 191 -6.40 -3.14 -16.42
N LEU A 192 -7.13 -2.67 -17.42
CA LEU A 192 -7.43 -1.25 -17.62
C LEU A 192 -8.81 -0.95 -17.02
N VAL A 193 -8.89 0.03 -16.14
CA VAL A 193 -10.14 0.50 -15.54
C VAL A 193 -10.35 1.96 -15.88
N VAL A 194 -11.47 2.28 -16.52
CA VAL A 194 -11.88 3.65 -16.81
C VAL A 194 -12.99 4.03 -15.81
N THR A 195 -12.84 5.15 -15.08
CA THR A 195 -13.80 5.52 -14.04
C THR A 195 -13.96 7.03 -13.80
N GLY A 196 -14.97 7.40 -13.00
CA GLY A 196 -15.26 8.79 -12.65
C GLY A 196 -16.18 9.51 -13.64
N PRO A 197 -16.54 10.76 -13.33
CA PRO A 197 -17.29 11.64 -14.23
C PRO A 197 -16.36 12.26 -15.29
N THR A 198 -16.89 12.92 -16.32
CA THR A 198 -16.12 13.89 -17.13
C THR A 198 -16.67 15.30 -16.93
N ARG A 199 -15.86 16.31 -17.24
CA ARG A 199 -16.22 17.73 -17.16
C ARG A 199 -16.04 18.37 -18.53
N GLU A 200 -17.15 18.69 -19.17
CA GLU A 200 -17.17 19.38 -20.46
C GLU A 200 -17.23 20.88 -20.22
N GLN A 201 -16.16 21.61 -20.57
CA GLN A 201 -16.06 23.03 -20.29
C GLN A 201 -17.05 23.85 -21.14
N ILE A 202 -17.76 24.76 -20.50
CA ILE A 202 -18.55 25.83 -21.14
C ILE A 202 -17.67 27.07 -21.27
N ASP A 203 -16.95 27.39 -20.19
CA ASP A 203 -15.96 28.46 -20.08
C ASP A 203 -14.90 28.03 -19.03
N PRO A 204 -13.85 28.83 -18.73
CA PRO A 204 -12.81 28.43 -17.78
C PRO A 204 -13.29 28.20 -16.32
N VAL A 205 -14.53 28.57 -16.00
CA VAL A 205 -15.13 28.47 -14.67
C VAL A 205 -16.26 27.43 -14.64
N ARG A 206 -17.08 27.38 -15.68
CA ARG A 206 -18.31 26.57 -15.74
C ARG A 206 -18.12 25.35 -16.63
N PHE A 207 -18.63 24.21 -16.17
CA PHE A 207 -18.58 22.95 -16.92
C PHE A 207 -19.85 22.13 -16.70
N ILE A 208 -20.15 21.25 -17.65
CA ILE A 208 -21.18 20.22 -17.56
C ILE A 208 -20.53 18.93 -17.06
N SER A 209 -21.15 18.29 -16.07
CA SER A 209 -20.66 17.04 -15.48
C SER A 209 -21.82 16.25 -14.92
N ASN A 210 -21.63 14.94 -14.77
CA ASN A 210 -22.53 14.09 -14.00
C ASN A 210 -22.08 13.96 -12.53
N ARG A 211 -22.90 13.29 -11.70
CA ARG A 211 -22.68 13.10 -10.26
C ARG A 211 -21.88 11.84 -9.91
N SER A 212 -21.24 11.20 -10.88
CA SER A 212 -20.47 9.98 -10.60
C SER A 212 -19.40 10.24 -9.57
N SER A 213 -19.35 9.38 -8.56
CA SER A 213 -18.33 9.43 -7.51
C SER A 213 -17.06 8.68 -7.87
N GLY A 214 -17.08 7.88 -8.96
CA GLY A 214 -16.02 6.95 -9.33
C GLY A 214 -15.83 5.76 -8.38
N LYS A 215 -16.63 5.64 -7.30
CA LYS A 215 -16.44 4.61 -6.27
C LYS A 215 -16.48 3.18 -6.83
N MET A 216 -17.33 2.92 -7.82
CA MET A 216 -17.47 1.59 -8.44
C MET A 216 -16.21 1.18 -9.18
N GLY A 217 -15.72 1.98 -10.13
CA GLY A 217 -14.49 1.65 -10.86
C GLY A 217 -13.27 1.63 -9.96
N VAL A 218 -13.19 2.52 -8.96
CA VAL A 218 -12.10 2.45 -7.96
C VAL A 218 -12.18 1.18 -7.11
N ALA A 219 -13.37 0.66 -6.79
CA ALA A 219 -13.51 -0.62 -6.11
C ALA A 219 -13.04 -1.79 -6.99
N LEU A 220 -13.40 -1.79 -8.27
CA LEU A 220 -12.95 -2.80 -9.24
C LEU A 220 -11.42 -2.77 -9.42
N ALA A 221 -10.83 -1.57 -9.53
CA ALA A 221 -9.38 -1.40 -9.63
C ALA A 221 -8.64 -1.91 -8.38
N ARG A 222 -9.17 -1.62 -7.18
CA ARG A 222 -8.61 -2.14 -5.92
C ARG A 222 -8.68 -3.66 -5.86
N GLU A 223 -9.80 -4.25 -6.27
CA GLU A 223 -9.98 -5.69 -6.22
C GLU A 223 -9.09 -6.41 -7.24
N ALA A 224 -8.97 -5.87 -8.46
CA ALA A 224 -8.02 -6.34 -9.46
C ALA A 224 -6.57 -6.30 -8.93
N PHE A 225 -6.17 -5.17 -8.34
CA PHE A 225 -4.84 -5.02 -7.73
C PHE A 225 -4.64 -6.01 -6.58
N ARG A 226 -5.64 -6.20 -5.72
CA ARG A 226 -5.61 -7.16 -4.61
C ARG A 226 -5.37 -8.59 -5.10
N ARG A 227 -6.00 -8.97 -6.21
CA ARG A 227 -5.87 -10.30 -6.84
C ARG A 227 -4.60 -10.48 -7.66
N GLY A 228 -3.67 -9.52 -7.63
CA GLY A 228 -2.36 -9.64 -8.25
C GLY A 228 -2.20 -9.00 -9.63
N ALA A 229 -3.26 -8.36 -10.16
CA ALA A 229 -3.17 -7.71 -11.47
C ALA A 229 -2.23 -6.50 -11.47
N GLU A 230 -1.70 -6.21 -12.65
CA GLU A 230 -1.15 -4.91 -13.03
C GLU A 230 -2.33 -4.03 -13.47
N VAL A 231 -2.58 -2.93 -12.76
CA VAL A 231 -3.79 -2.13 -12.97
C VAL A 231 -3.43 -0.74 -13.44
N THR A 232 -4.04 -0.32 -14.54
CA THR A 232 -4.06 1.07 -14.99
C THR A 232 -5.45 1.64 -14.79
N VAL A 233 -5.54 2.81 -14.16
CA VAL A 233 -6.81 3.50 -13.90
C VAL A 233 -6.80 4.84 -14.62
N ILE A 234 -7.61 4.94 -15.68
CA ILE A 234 -7.96 6.22 -16.31
C ILE A 234 -9.13 6.78 -15.52
N HIS A 235 -8.99 7.99 -14.99
CA HIS A 235 -10.02 8.54 -14.14
C HIS A 235 -10.30 10.02 -14.38
N GLY A 236 -11.59 10.33 -14.41
CA GLY A 236 -12.06 11.69 -14.28
C GLY A 236 -11.86 12.27 -12.86
N PRO A 237 -12.41 13.46 -12.58
CA PRO A 237 -12.28 14.09 -11.27
C PRO A 237 -13.10 13.35 -10.20
N VAL A 238 -12.41 12.52 -9.42
CA VAL A 238 -12.98 11.71 -8.33
C VAL A 238 -12.42 12.12 -6.97
N LYS A 239 -13.25 12.04 -5.92
CA LYS A 239 -12.83 12.29 -4.53
C LYS A 239 -12.36 11.02 -3.82
N VAL A 240 -12.66 9.84 -4.37
CA VAL A 240 -12.27 8.57 -3.76
C VAL A 240 -10.77 8.33 -3.97
N LYS A 241 -10.05 8.01 -2.89
CA LYS A 241 -8.60 7.77 -2.96
C LYS A 241 -8.28 6.53 -3.80
N LEU A 242 -7.50 6.68 -4.86
CA LEU A 242 -6.99 5.54 -5.65
C LEU A 242 -5.92 4.77 -4.85
N PRO A 243 -5.81 3.45 -5.02
CA PRO A 243 -4.69 2.68 -4.46
C PRO A 243 -3.35 3.19 -5.02
N SER A 244 -2.29 3.24 -4.22
CA SER A 244 -0.96 3.70 -4.68
C SER A 244 -0.28 2.73 -5.66
N GLY A 245 -0.57 1.43 -5.57
CA GLY A 245 0.04 0.39 -6.40
C GLY A 245 -0.52 0.26 -7.82
N VAL A 246 -1.32 1.22 -8.30
CA VAL A 246 -1.88 1.21 -9.65
C VAL A 246 -1.38 2.42 -10.43
N VAL A 247 -1.25 2.28 -11.75
CA VAL A 247 -0.96 3.39 -12.64
C VAL A 247 -2.20 4.29 -12.70
N ARG A 248 -2.03 5.60 -12.54
CA ARG A 248 -3.12 6.57 -12.47
C ARG A 248 -2.97 7.57 -13.61
N VAL A 249 -3.99 7.66 -14.46
CA VAL A 249 -4.03 8.58 -15.60
C VAL A 249 -5.22 9.52 -15.39
N PRO A 250 -5.00 10.72 -14.81
CA PRO A 250 -6.07 11.68 -14.61
C PRO A 250 -6.47 12.31 -15.95
N VAL A 251 -7.77 12.43 -16.17
CA VAL A 251 -8.38 13.07 -17.35
C VAL A 251 -9.49 14.02 -16.90
N VAL A 252 -9.86 14.99 -17.75
CA VAL A 252 -10.89 15.97 -17.41
C VAL A 252 -12.12 15.79 -18.30
N SER A 253 -11.95 15.80 -19.62
CA SER A 253 -13.04 15.74 -20.60
C SER A 253 -13.32 14.31 -21.09
N ALA A 254 -14.46 14.11 -21.74
CA ALA A 254 -14.77 12.88 -22.46
C ALA A 254 -13.75 12.59 -23.58
N GLN A 255 -13.24 13.63 -24.24
CA GLN A 255 -12.21 13.49 -25.27
C GLN A 255 -10.89 13.01 -24.69
N ASP A 256 -10.42 13.62 -23.60
CA ASP A 256 -9.20 13.20 -22.89
C ASP A 256 -9.31 11.73 -22.46
N MET A 257 -10.48 11.36 -21.92
CA MET A 257 -10.74 10.00 -21.47
C MET A 257 -10.73 9.01 -22.62
N HIS A 258 -11.36 9.35 -23.74
CA HIS A 258 -11.33 8.56 -24.96
C HIS A 258 -9.89 8.32 -25.44
N ASP A 259 -9.12 9.39 -25.60
CA ASP A 259 -7.77 9.32 -26.17
C ASP A 259 -6.82 8.54 -25.24
N ALA A 260 -6.90 8.79 -23.93
CA ALA A 260 -6.15 8.01 -22.94
C ALA A 260 -6.55 6.53 -22.95
N THR A 261 -7.85 6.23 -23.14
CA THR A 261 -8.34 4.85 -23.16
C THR A 261 -7.84 4.11 -24.39
N LEU A 262 -7.89 4.73 -25.58
CA LEU A 262 -7.35 4.13 -26.79
C LEU A 262 -5.84 3.91 -26.70
N ALA A 263 -5.09 4.90 -26.21
CA ALA A 263 -3.65 4.77 -26.03
C ALA A 263 -3.27 3.63 -25.07
N ALA A 264 -4.02 3.45 -23.98
CA ALA A 264 -3.78 2.39 -23.01
C ALA A 264 -4.31 1.01 -23.47
N ALA A 265 -5.38 0.96 -24.27
CA ALA A 265 -5.95 -0.29 -24.77
C ALA A 265 -5.16 -0.85 -25.97
N PHE A 266 -4.58 0.02 -26.79
CA PHE A 266 -3.87 -0.34 -28.02
C PHE A 266 -2.47 0.29 -28.06
N PRO A 267 -1.58 -0.03 -27.10
CA PRO A 267 -0.23 0.52 -27.09
C PRO A 267 0.62 -0.06 -28.23
N THR A 268 1.55 0.75 -28.73
CA THR A 268 2.41 0.39 -29.87
C THR A 268 3.47 -0.65 -29.54
N ASP A 269 3.78 -0.84 -28.25
CA ASP A 269 4.70 -1.87 -27.75
C ASP A 269 4.07 -3.28 -27.65
N GLY A 270 2.80 -3.41 -28.04
CA GLY A 270 2.06 -4.67 -28.04
C GLY A 270 1.56 -5.13 -26.66
N GLN A 271 1.75 -4.34 -25.60
CA GLN A 271 1.35 -4.70 -24.24
C GLN A 271 -0.10 -4.31 -23.90
N SER A 272 -1.05 -4.70 -24.75
CA SER A 272 -2.48 -4.48 -24.50
C SER A 272 -2.96 -5.10 -23.17
N PRO A 273 -3.96 -4.50 -22.50
CA PRO A 273 -4.58 -5.10 -21.33
C PRO A 273 -5.36 -6.36 -21.69
N ASP A 274 -5.37 -7.34 -20.79
CA ASP A 274 -6.21 -8.54 -20.90
C ASP A 274 -7.70 -8.22 -20.70
N ILE A 275 -7.99 -7.22 -19.86
CA ILE A 275 -9.36 -6.84 -19.48
C ILE A 275 -9.49 -5.32 -19.48
N VAL A 276 -10.55 -4.81 -20.11
CA VAL A 276 -10.93 -3.40 -20.06
C VAL A 276 -12.27 -3.26 -19.34
N ILE A 277 -12.32 -2.41 -18.32
CA ILE A 277 -13.51 -2.15 -17.49
C ILE A 277 -13.94 -0.70 -17.70
N MET A 278 -15.04 -0.52 -18.43
CA MET A 278 -15.63 0.80 -18.72
C MET A 278 -16.65 1.19 -17.64
N ALA A 279 -16.16 1.63 -16.48
CA ALA A 279 -16.96 2.01 -15.32
C ALA A 279 -17.10 3.54 -15.14
N ALA A 280 -16.68 4.33 -16.13
CA ALA A 280 -16.80 5.78 -16.12
C ALA A 280 -18.22 6.20 -16.50
N ALA A 281 -18.67 7.30 -15.91
CA ALA A 281 -19.85 8.02 -16.38
C ALA A 281 -19.34 9.12 -17.29
N VAL A 282 -19.25 8.81 -18.59
CA VAL A 282 -18.79 9.75 -19.61
C VAL A 282 -19.95 10.67 -19.99
N SER A 283 -19.69 11.96 -20.19
CA SER A 283 -20.70 12.89 -20.70
C SER A 283 -21.06 12.55 -22.15
N ASP A 284 -22.36 12.47 -22.45
CA ASP A 284 -22.87 12.18 -23.79
C ASP A 284 -22.76 13.38 -24.75
N PHE A 285 -22.77 14.60 -24.19
CA PHE A 285 -22.77 15.85 -24.95
C PHE A 285 -21.72 16.81 -24.42
N ARG A 286 -21.18 17.63 -25.32
CA ARG A 286 -20.28 18.75 -25.02
C ARG A 286 -20.82 20.06 -25.61
N PRO A 287 -20.49 21.22 -25.03
CA PRO A 287 -20.75 22.50 -25.66
C PRO A 287 -20.15 22.55 -27.07
N ARG A 288 -20.93 23.03 -28.05
CA ARG A 288 -20.45 23.18 -29.44
C ARG A 288 -19.33 24.21 -29.51
N ASP A 289 -19.54 25.34 -28.85
CA ASP A 289 -18.66 26.51 -28.87
C ASP A 289 -18.32 26.90 -27.42
N PRO A 290 -17.31 26.24 -26.80
CA PRO A 290 -16.81 26.66 -25.49
C PRO A 290 -16.12 28.03 -25.59
N SER A 291 -16.26 28.84 -24.55
CA SER A 291 -15.59 30.15 -24.46
C SER A 291 -14.23 30.02 -23.77
N ASP A 292 -13.19 30.65 -24.30
CA ASP A 292 -11.88 30.74 -23.64
C ASP A 292 -11.85 31.80 -22.52
N VAL A 293 -12.91 32.62 -22.41
CA VAL A 293 -13.08 33.65 -21.38
C VAL A 293 -14.32 33.38 -20.53
N LYS A 294 -14.31 33.86 -19.28
CA LYS A 294 -15.45 33.76 -18.38
C LYS A 294 -16.66 34.50 -18.95
N LEU A 295 -17.77 33.79 -19.15
CA LEU A 295 -19.06 34.35 -19.56
C LEU A 295 -19.75 35.11 -18.42
#